data_AF-A0A6A3G780-F1
#
_entry.id   AF-A0A6A3G780-F1
#
_cell.length_a   1.000
_cell.length_b   1.000
_cell.length_c   1.000
_cell.angle_alpha   90.00
_cell.angle_beta   90.00
_cell.angle_gamma   90.00
#
_symmetry.space_group_name_H-M   'P 1'
#
loop_
_entity.id
_entity.type
_entity.pdbx_description
1 polymer ?
#
loop_
_entity_poly.entity_id
_entity_poly.type
_entity_poly.pdbx_seq_one_letter_code
_entity_poly.pdbx_strand_id
1 'polypeptide(L)'
;NKIEPGSLVFAADDLYPEWDVTGPVPDQAMDELSATELEQRVEKCLKQKETPIYSGEDTDDVEVYALNMITWYAAYGLYFKSPQVDSRVGQLMMNHTRGKAKHWLLRDYKGARTWTAMIKGMRNRFVTKAKEEDLVASFFDCKQGAKSLDAYIEEFIRLGNTDDVSEQYKMILFKKGLKSTKLRELLHVREFDSLDDLLDGARGLNPKDNDSEAVKSSSTKTTK
;
A
#
# COMPACT_ATOMS: atom_id res chain seq x y z
N ASN A 1 23.87 3.07 18.42
CA ASN A 1 23.97 3.66 17.07
C ASN A 1 22.84 4.65 16.89
N LYS A 2 23.10 5.94 17.13
CA LYS A 2 22.14 7.01 16.83
C LYS A 2 22.49 7.52 15.43
N ILE A 3 21.55 7.41 14.50
CA ILE A 3 21.69 7.96 13.15
C ILE A 3 21.38 9.47 13.27
N GLU A 4 22.27 10.32 12.77
CA GLU A 4 22.08 11.78 12.81
C GLU A 4 21.23 12.25 11.61
N PRO A 5 20.28 13.18 11.82
CA PRO A 5 19.47 13.75 10.72
C PRO A 5 20.36 14.40 9.66
N GLY A 6 20.16 14.05 8.39
CA GLY A 6 20.94 14.57 7.27
C GLY A 6 22.21 13.79 6.90
N SER A 7 22.58 12.75 7.67
CA SER A 7 23.73 11.88 7.34
C SER A 7 23.46 10.86 6.21
N LEU A 8 22.19 10.68 5.83
CA LEU A 8 21.78 9.80 4.74
C LEU A 8 21.92 10.52 3.39
N VAL A 9 23.04 10.24 2.72
CA VAL A 9 23.30 10.63 1.34
C VAL A 9 22.77 9.53 0.43
N PHE A 10 21.62 9.78 -0.18
CA PHE A 10 21.04 8.88 -1.17
C PHE A 10 21.58 9.25 -2.56
N ALA A 11 21.93 8.24 -3.36
CA ALA A 11 22.37 8.45 -4.74
C ALA A 11 21.25 9.13 -5.54
N ALA A 12 21.60 10.11 -6.37
CA ALA A 12 20.66 10.84 -7.22
C ALA A 12 20.05 9.98 -8.34
N ASP A 13 20.66 8.82 -8.62
CA ASP A 13 20.21 7.89 -9.63
C ASP A 13 19.35 6.79 -8.99
N ASP A 14 18.05 6.84 -9.32
CA ASP A 14 17.01 5.83 -9.11
C ASP A 14 17.05 5.13 -7.74
N LEU A 15 16.64 5.89 -6.72
CA LEU A 15 16.48 5.47 -5.32
C LEU A 15 15.61 4.20 -5.10
N TYR A 16 14.95 3.66 -6.14
CA TYR A 16 14.11 2.45 -6.07
C TYR A 16 14.12 1.66 -7.40
N PRO A 17 15.13 0.81 -7.67
CA PRO A 17 15.28 0.11 -8.94
C PRO A 17 14.29 -1.05 -9.20
N GLU A 18 13.46 -1.47 -8.24
CA GLU A 18 12.77 -2.77 -8.32
C GLU A 18 11.25 -2.75 -8.10
N TRP A 19 10.60 -1.59 -8.01
CA TRP A 19 9.15 -1.59 -7.85
C TRP A 19 8.45 -1.94 -9.18
N ASP A 20 7.99 -3.19 -9.32
CA ASP A 20 7.07 -3.60 -10.37
C ASP A 20 5.70 -2.95 -10.13
N VAL A 21 5.58 -1.72 -10.61
CA VAL A 21 4.34 -0.95 -10.57
C VAL A 21 3.26 -1.49 -11.50
N THR A 22 3.51 -2.52 -12.31
CA THR A 22 2.52 -2.97 -13.30
C THR A 22 1.51 -3.96 -12.73
N GLY A 23 1.84 -4.57 -11.59
CA GLY A 23 0.98 -5.50 -10.88
C GLY A 23 0.84 -6.88 -11.53
N PRO A 24 0.08 -7.80 -10.91
CA PRO A 24 -0.09 -9.15 -11.42
C PRO A 24 -0.91 -9.16 -12.71
N VAL A 25 -0.52 -10.02 -13.66
CA VAL A 25 -1.17 -10.15 -14.96
C VAL A 25 -1.46 -11.63 -15.23
N PRO A 26 -2.72 -12.02 -15.51
CA PRO A 26 -3.04 -13.37 -15.96
C PRO A 26 -2.35 -13.71 -17.29
N ASP A 27 -1.98 -14.97 -17.52
CA ASP A 27 -1.26 -15.39 -18.75
C ASP A 27 -1.98 -14.97 -20.04
N GLN A 28 -3.31 -15.05 -20.04
CA GLN A 28 -4.18 -14.70 -21.18
C GLN A 28 -4.39 -13.19 -21.35
N ALA A 29 -3.98 -12.37 -20.38
CA ALA A 29 -4.17 -10.92 -20.41
C ALA A 29 -3.09 -10.18 -21.21
N MET A 30 -2.07 -10.90 -21.68
CA MET A 30 -1.02 -10.38 -22.57
C MET A 30 -1.34 -10.58 -24.06
N ASP A 31 -2.43 -11.26 -24.39
CA ASP A 31 -2.90 -11.39 -25.77
C ASP A 31 -3.28 -10.02 -26.33
N GLU A 32 -2.92 -9.76 -27.59
CA GLU A 32 -3.22 -8.49 -28.25
C GLU A 32 -4.74 -8.30 -28.39
N LEU A 33 -5.25 -7.22 -27.79
CA LEU A 33 -6.64 -6.82 -27.95
C LEU A 33 -6.82 -6.21 -29.34
N SER A 34 -7.96 -6.51 -29.97
CA SER A 34 -8.34 -5.76 -31.17
C SER A 34 -8.52 -4.27 -30.83
N ALA A 35 -8.27 -3.37 -31.79
CA ALA A 35 -8.40 -1.92 -31.58
C ALA A 35 -9.81 -1.54 -31.09
N THR A 36 -10.84 -2.16 -31.65
CA THR A 36 -12.24 -1.95 -31.24
C THR A 36 -12.49 -2.37 -29.80
N GLU A 37 -11.95 -3.51 -29.39
CA GLU A 37 -12.10 -4.03 -28.04
C GLU A 37 -11.37 -3.17 -27.01
N LEU A 38 -10.15 -2.72 -27.33
CA LEU A 38 -9.39 -1.81 -26.48
C LEU A 38 -10.16 -0.51 -26.23
N GLU A 39 -10.68 0.12 -27.28
CA GLU A 39 -11.43 1.37 -27.15
C GLU A 39 -12.74 1.19 -26.38
N GLN A 40 -13.45 0.07 -26.56
CA GLN A 40 -14.65 -0.23 -25.77
C GLN A 40 -14.35 -0.37 -24.27
N ARG A 41 -13.25 -1.06 -23.92
CA ARG A 41 -12.83 -1.23 -22.53
C ARG A 41 -12.43 0.11 -21.90
N VAL A 42 -11.67 0.93 -22.63
CA VAL A 42 -11.29 2.29 -22.20
C VAL A 42 -12.54 3.16 -22.02
N GLU A 43 -13.45 3.21 -23.00
CA GLU A 43 -14.65 4.04 -22.87
C GLU A 43 -15.51 3.63 -21.66
N LYS A 44 -15.62 2.32 -21.39
CA LYS A 44 -16.36 1.79 -20.24
C LYS A 44 -15.76 2.26 -18.92
N CYS A 45 -14.44 2.30 -18.78
CA CYS A 45 -13.79 2.73 -17.55
C CYS A 45 -13.91 4.24 -17.34
N LEU A 46 -13.85 5.06 -18.40
CA LEU A 46 -13.95 6.52 -18.31
C LEU A 46 -15.34 7.02 -17.86
N LYS A 47 -16.39 6.21 -18.03
CA LYS A 47 -17.77 6.56 -17.66
C LYS A 47 -18.09 6.32 -16.17
N GLN A 48 -17.16 5.73 -15.40
CA GLN A 48 -17.41 5.39 -14.00
C GLN A 48 -17.19 6.57 -13.06
N LYS A 49 -18.08 6.72 -12.07
CA LYS A 49 -18.05 7.83 -11.11
C LYS A 49 -17.11 7.61 -9.92
N GLU A 50 -17.04 6.38 -9.44
CA GLU A 50 -16.10 5.98 -8.40
C GLU A 50 -14.80 5.64 -9.10
N THR A 51 -13.72 6.38 -8.81
CA THR A 51 -12.41 6.12 -9.41
C THR A 51 -11.33 6.48 -8.40
N PRO A 52 -10.17 5.81 -8.42
CA PRO A 52 -9.00 6.27 -7.67
C PRO A 52 -8.65 7.69 -8.10
N ILE A 53 -8.51 8.62 -7.16
CA ILE A 53 -8.15 10.02 -7.44
C ILE A 53 -6.90 10.39 -6.67
N TYR A 54 -5.92 10.95 -7.36
CA TYR A 54 -4.75 11.56 -6.76
C TYR A 54 -4.77 13.08 -6.96
N SER A 55 -4.69 13.84 -5.88
CA SER A 55 -4.68 15.30 -5.89
C SER A 55 -3.25 15.88 -5.90
N GLY A 56 -2.28 15.14 -5.37
CA GLY A 56 -0.93 15.62 -5.09
C GLY A 56 -0.86 16.45 -3.81
N GLU A 57 -1.78 16.22 -2.86
CA GLU A 57 -1.68 16.77 -1.50
C GLU A 57 -0.82 15.88 -0.61
N ASP A 58 -0.34 16.42 0.51
CA ASP A 58 0.58 15.70 1.40
C ASP A 58 -0.05 14.46 2.05
N THR A 59 -1.39 14.45 2.19
CA THR A 59 -2.16 13.29 2.65
C THR A 59 -2.28 12.19 1.61
N ASP A 60 -1.98 12.47 0.34
CA ASP A 60 -2.06 11.48 -0.72
C ASP A 60 -0.82 10.57 -0.68
N ASP A 61 -1.04 9.28 -0.96
CA ASP A 61 -0.01 8.25 -1.03
C ASP A 61 0.07 7.75 -2.48
N VAL A 62 1.24 7.94 -3.11
CA VAL A 62 1.47 7.58 -4.53
C VAL A 62 1.40 6.07 -4.73
N GLU A 63 1.81 5.28 -3.73
CA GLU A 63 1.83 3.82 -3.82
C GLU A 63 0.42 3.27 -3.72
N VAL A 64 -0.36 3.76 -2.76
CA VAL A 64 -1.79 3.43 -2.63
C VAL A 64 -2.55 3.83 -3.90
N TYR A 65 -2.25 5.01 -4.45
CA TYR A 65 -2.84 5.43 -5.73
C TYR A 65 -2.49 4.47 -6.87
N ALA A 66 -1.22 4.11 -7.02
CA ALA A 66 -0.77 3.20 -8.08
C ALA A 66 -1.43 1.83 -7.96
N LEU A 67 -1.47 1.24 -6.76
CA LEU A 67 -2.12 -0.05 -6.50
C LEU A 67 -3.61 0.01 -6.83
N ASN A 68 -4.30 1.06 -6.38
CA ASN A 68 -5.72 1.25 -6.68
C ASN A 68 -5.97 1.39 -8.19
N MET A 69 -5.09 2.06 -8.93
CA MET A 69 -5.17 2.16 -10.38
C MET A 69 -4.99 0.80 -11.06
N ILE A 70 -3.98 0.02 -10.66
CA ILE A 70 -3.74 -1.33 -11.19
C ILE A 70 -4.99 -2.20 -11.00
N THR A 71 -5.50 -2.29 -9.77
CA THR A 71 -6.69 -3.09 -9.45
C THR A 71 -7.93 -2.59 -10.21
N TRP A 72 -8.10 -1.27 -10.30
CA TRP A 72 -9.22 -0.66 -10.99
C TRP A 72 -9.25 -1.01 -12.48
N TYR A 73 -8.12 -0.85 -13.18
CA TYR A 73 -8.03 -1.12 -14.61
C TYR A 73 -8.01 -2.61 -14.95
N ALA A 74 -7.42 -3.45 -14.09
CA ALA A 74 -7.47 -4.90 -14.22
C ALA A 74 -8.91 -5.44 -14.24
N ALA A 75 -9.85 -4.82 -13.51
CA ALA A 75 -11.28 -5.18 -13.53
C ALA A 75 -11.94 -4.99 -14.92
N TYR A 76 -11.32 -4.19 -15.79
CA TYR A 76 -11.74 -4.00 -17.20
C TYR A 76 -10.85 -4.77 -18.18
N GLY A 77 -9.96 -5.62 -17.68
CA GLY A 77 -8.97 -6.33 -18.47
C GLY A 77 -7.95 -5.40 -19.13
N LEU A 78 -7.65 -4.26 -18.49
CA LEU A 78 -6.63 -3.30 -18.93
C LEU A 78 -5.44 -3.41 -17.95
N TYR A 79 -4.36 -4.02 -18.40
CA TYR A 79 -3.18 -4.28 -17.57
C TYR A 79 -2.04 -3.38 -18.00
N PHE A 80 -1.42 -2.66 -17.06
CA PHE A 80 -0.35 -1.69 -17.37
C PHE A 80 0.94 -2.32 -17.91
N LYS A 81 1.08 -3.65 -17.83
CA LYS A 81 2.15 -4.40 -18.49
C LYS A 81 1.92 -4.59 -20.00
N SER A 82 0.69 -4.47 -20.47
CA SER A 82 0.35 -4.54 -21.90
C SER A 82 0.83 -3.27 -22.62
N PRO A 83 1.64 -3.38 -23.69
CA PRO A 83 2.09 -2.21 -24.45
C PRO A 83 0.94 -1.35 -24.99
N GLN A 84 -0.19 -1.98 -25.35
CA GLN A 84 -1.38 -1.28 -25.82
C GLN A 84 -1.96 -0.37 -24.73
N VAL A 85 -2.05 -0.87 -23.49
CA VAL A 85 -2.56 -0.09 -22.35
C VAL A 85 -1.53 0.94 -21.90
N ASP A 86 -0.26 0.57 -21.85
CA ASP A 86 0.85 1.44 -21.44
C ASP A 86 0.91 2.71 -22.30
N SER A 87 0.70 2.57 -23.62
CA SER A 87 0.62 3.71 -24.55
C SER A 87 -0.53 4.69 -24.27
N ARG A 88 -1.55 4.26 -23.51
CA ARG A 88 -2.76 5.04 -23.19
C ARG A 88 -2.73 5.61 -21.79
N VAL A 89 -1.75 5.26 -20.96
CA VAL A 89 -1.64 5.68 -19.55
C VAL A 89 -1.84 7.17 -19.36
N GLY A 90 -1.24 8.00 -20.22
CA GLY A 90 -1.41 9.45 -20.13
C GLY A 90 -2.87 9.88 -20.20
N GLN A 91 -3.69 9.26 -21.06
CA GLN A 91 -5.12 9.52 -21.14
C GLN A 91 -5.86 8.98 -19.91
N LEU A 92 -5.53 7.78 -19.47
CA LEU A 92 -6.14 7.14 -18.31
C LEU A 92 -5.92 8.01 -17.06
N MET A 93 -4.68 8.41 -16.78
CA MET A 93 -4.33 9.22 -15.61
C MET A 93 -4.98 10.60 -15.59
N MET A 94 -5.32 11.20 -16.74
CA MET A 94 -6.03 12.50 -16.74
C MET A 94 -7.39 12.46 -16.04
N ASN A 95 -8.04 11.28 -16.01
CA ASN A 95 -9.31 11.07 -15.34
C ASN A 95 -9.16 10.73 -13.86
N HIS A 96 -7.96 10.30 -13.46
CA HIS A 96 -7.63 9.87 -12.10
C HIS A 96 -6.77 10.88 -11.34
N THR A 97 -6.62 12.09 -11.88
CA THR A 97 -5.85 13.17 -11.26
C THR A 97 -6.67 14.44 -11.14
N ARG A 98 -6.45 15.18 -10.06
CA ARG A 98 -7.01 16.53 -9.84
C ARG A 98 -5.97 17.46 -9.21
N GLY A 99 -6.34 18.72 -9.00
CA GLY A 99 -5.51 19.67 -8.24
C GLY A 99 -4.08 19.81 -8.76
N LYS A 100 -3.10 19.74 -7.85
CA LYS A 100 -1.66 19.86 -8.14
C LYS A 100 -1.18 18.75 -9.07
N ALA A 101 -1.64 17.52 -8.88
CA ALA A 101 -1.29 16.38 -9.71
C ALA A 101 -1.73 16.56 -11.16
N LYS A 102 -2.96 17.01 -11.39
CA LYS A 102 -3.46 17.28 -12.76
C LYS A 102 -2.72 18.44 -13.41
N HIS A 103 -2.39 19.48 -12.64
CA HIS A 103 -1.59 20.61 -13.13
C HIS A 103 -0.20 20.15 -13.60
N TRP A 104 0.49 19.38 -12.76
CA TRP A 104 1.79 18.81 -13.06
C TRP A 104 1.74 17.89 -14.29
N LEU A 105 0.76 16.98 -14.37
CA LEU A 105 0.59 16.07 -15.50
C LEU A 105 0.44 16.80 -16.84
N LEU A 106 -0.32 17.90 -16.86
CA LEU A 106 -0.65 18.63 -18.09
C LEU A 106 0.45 19.61 -18.51
N ARG A 107 1.13 20.25 -17.55
CA ARG A 107 2.02 21.40 -17.82
C ARG A 107 3.49 21.09 -17.60
N ASP A 108 3.80 20.37 -16.54
CA ASP A 108 5.16 20.29 -16.00
C ASP A 108 5.84 18.97 -16.36
N TYR A 109 5.09 17.87 -16.47
CA TYR A 109 5.66 16.57 -16.79
C TYR A 109 6.17 16.51 -18.25
N LYS A 110 7.46 16.20 -18.40
CA LYS A 110 8.16 16.08 -19.70
C LYS A 110 8.71 14.68 -19.99
N GLY A 111 8.49 13.73 -19.09
CA GLY A 111 8.97 12.36 -19.24
C GLY A 111 8.13 11.51 -20.21
N ALA A 112 8.53 10.26 -20.39
CA ALA A 112 7.76 9.28 -21.14
C ALA A 112 6.38 9.04 -20.49
N ARG A 113 5.34 8.82 -21.30
CA ARG A 113 3.97 8.61 -20.81
C ARG A 113 3.61 7.14 -20.62
N THR A 114 4.60 6.33 -20.23
CA THR A 114 4.41 4.95 -19.78
C THR A 114 4.03 4.94 -18.31
N TRP A 115 3.34 3.89 -17.84
CA TRP A 115 2.92 3.73 -16.45
C TRP A 115 4.09 3.87 -15.49
N THR A 116 5.17 3.13 -15.74
CA THR A 116 6.37 3.17 -14.90
C THR A 116 6.99 4.56 -14.83
N ALA A 117 7.17 5.23 -15.98
CA ALA A 117 7.77 6.56 -16.00
C ALA A 117 6.87 7.60 -15.29
N MET A 118 5.55 7.49 -15.49
CA MET A 118 4.58 8.38 -14.86
C MET A 118 4.57 8.24 -13.34
N ILE A 119 4.54 7.01 -12.81
CA ILE A 119 4.56 6.76 -11.36
C ILE A 119 5.88 7.21 -10.73
N LYS A 120 7.03 6.93 -11.38
CA LYS A 120 8.34 7.46 -10.95
C LYS A 120 8.33 8.99 -10.92
N GLY A 121 7.78 9.63 -11.95
CA GLY A 121 7.64 11.08 -12.01
C GLY A 121 6.76 11.65 -10.88
N MET A 122 5.66 10.97 -10.55
CA MET A 122 4.78 11.37 -9.44
C MET A 122 5.50 11.26 -8.10
N ARG A 123 6.23 10.17 -7.85
CA ARG A 123 7.05 10.02 -6.63
C ARG A 123 8.05 11.17 -6.52
N ASN A 124 8.88 11.38 -7.55
CA ASN A 124 9.89 12.43 -7.55
C ASN A 124 9.32 13.85 -7.35
N ARG A 125 8.06 14.07 -7.76
CA ARG A 125 7.41 15.36 -7.63
C ARG A 125 6.73 15.57 -6.27
N PHE A 126 6.04 14.55 -5.76
CA PHE A 126 5.08 14.68 -4.66
C PHE A 126 5.50 13.96 -3.39
N VAL A 127 6.56 13.15 -3.43
CA VAL A 127 7.18 12.54 -2.26
C VAL A 127 8.42 13.38 -1.93
N THR A 128 8.39 14.07 -0.80
CA THR A 128 9.53 14.87 -0.34
C THR A 128 10.45 14.03 0.54
N LYS A 129 11.75 14.32 0.55
CA LYS A 129 12.73 13.66 1.44
C LYS A 129 12.32 13.75 2.92
N ALA A 130 11.76 14.88 3.35
CA ALA A 130 11.22 15.05 4.70
C ALA A 130 10.06 14.08 4.99
N LYS A 131 9.16 13.88 4.03
CA LYS A 131 8.07 12.90 4.14
C LYS A 131 8.60 11.46 4.19
N GLU A 132 9.66 11.13 3.44
CA GLU A 132 10.31 9.82 3.53
C GLU A 132 10.97 9.60 4.90
N GLU A 133 11.70 10.59 5.41
CA GLU A 133 12.28 10.55 6.76
C GLU A 133 11.18 10.43 7.84
N ASP A 134 10.07 11.15 7.69
CA ASP A 134 8.90 11.04 8.57
C ASP A 134 8.22 9.67 8.47
N LEU A 135 8.17 9.06 7.28
CA LEU A 135 7.62 7.71 7.08
C LEU A 135 8.52 6.65 7.74
N VAL A 136 9.84 6.78 7.62
CA VAL A 136 10.81 5.91 8.32
C VAL A 136 10.67 6.07 9.83
N ALA A 137 10.61 7.31 10.34
CA ALA A 137 10.36 7.55 11.76
C ALA A 137 9.02 6.94 12.22
N SER A 138 7.95 7.14 11.43
CA SER A 138 6.63 6.58 11.67
C SER A 138 6.63 5.05 11.66
N PHE A 139 7.46 4.42 10.83
CA PHE A 139 7.61 2.97 10.81
C PHE A 139 8.19 2.46 12.13
N PHE A 140 9.27 3.06 12.63
CA PHE A 140 9.87 2.67 13.92
C PHE A 140 8.94 2.94 15.11
N ASP A 141 8.06 3.93 15.00
CA ASP A 141 7.04 4.24 16.01
C ASP A 141 5.70 3.51 15.78
N CYS A 142 5.59 2.69 14.74
CA CYS A 142 4.36 1.99 14.38
C CYS A 142 3.92 1.05 15.51
N LYS A 143 2.76 1.35 16.09
CA LYS A 143 2.14 0.59 17.18
C LYS A 143 0.65 0.46 16.92
N GLN A 144 0.08 -0.69 17.27
CA GLN A 144 -1.34 -0.98 17.13
C GLN A 144 -2.21 0.05 17.87
N GLY A 145 -1.83 0.42 19.10
CA GLY A 145 -2.55 1.44 19.88
C GLY A 145 -4.04 1.11 20.04
N ALA A 146 -4.91 2.00 19.55
CA ALA A 146 -6.36 1.82 19.56
C ALA A 146 -6.92 1.17 18.27
N LYS A 147 -6.08 0.92 17.26
CA LYS A 147 -6.48 0.35 15.96
C LYS A 147 -6.86 -1.12 16.11
N SER A 148 -7.74 -1.60 15.23
CA SER A 148 -7.96 -3.04 15.04
C SER A 148 -6.65 -3.72 14.61
N LEU A 149 -6.57 -5.04 14.76
CA LEU A 149 -5.39 -5.78 14.31
C LEU A 149 -5.18 -5.61 12.80
N ASP A 150 -6.26 -5.69 12.01
CA ASP A 150 -6.18 -5.55 10.55
C ASP A 150 -5.71 -4.15 10.13
N ALA A 151 -6.25 -3.09 10.72
CA ALA A 151 -5.82 -1.73 10.42
C ALA A 151 -4.36 -1.47 10.81
N TYR A 152 -3.88 -2.11 11.88
CA TYR A 152 -2.46 -2.06 12.25
C TYR A 152 -1.58 -2.84 11.26
N ILE A 153 -1.99 -4.03 10.82
CA ILE A 153 -1.26 -4.82 9.83
C ILE A 153 -1.14 -4.03 8.51
N GLU A 154 -2.23 -3.45 8.02
CA GLU A 154 -2.24 -2.64 6.80
C GLU A 154 -1.27 -1.44 6.89
N GLU A 155 -1.31 -0.71 8.01
CA GLU A 155 -0.40 0.41 8.24
C GLU A 155 1.05 -0.04 8.37
N PHE A 156 1.31 -1.15 9.07
CA PHE A 156 2.65 -1.71 9.26
C PHE A 156 3.28 -2.14 7.94
N ILE A 157 2.52 -2.82 7.07
CA ILE A 157 2.96 -3.19 5.72
C ILE A 157 3.27 -1.93 4.90
N ARG A 158 2.35 -0.95 4.91
CA ARG A 158 2.49 0.29 4.15
C ARG A 158 3.74 1.08 4.55
N LEU A 159 3.99 1.22 5.85
CA LEU A 159 5.17 1.91 6.39
C LEU A 159 6.46 1.08 6.22
N GLY A 160 6.33 -0.25 6.23
CA GLY A 160 7.44 -1.20 6.14
C GLY A 160 7.91 -1.50 4.71
N ASN A 161 7.35 -0.86 3.69
CA ASN A 161 7.75 -0.97 2.29
C ASN A 161 9.07 -0.21 2.01
N THR A 162 10.11 -0.51 2.79
CA THR A 162 11.47 0.03 2.67
C THR A 162 12.47 -1.12 2.63
N ASP A 163 13.42 -1.06 1.70
CA ASP A 163 14.42 -2.12 1.48
C ASP A 163 15.55 -2.09 2.52
N ASP A 164 15.65 -1.01 3.31
CA ASP A 164 16.73 -0.76 4.26
C ASP A 164 16.60 -1.52 5.59
N VAL A 165 15.49 -2.23 5.83
CA VAL A 165 15.22 -2.93 7.08
C VAL A 165 15.08 -4.42 6.83
N SER A 166 15.88 -5.24 7.53
CA SER A 166 15.81 -6.70 7.37
C SER A 166 14.45 -7.25 7.79
N GLU A 167 13.99 -8.28 7.10
CA GLU A 167 12.71 -8.91 7.36
C GLU A 167 12.59 -9.41 8.82
N GLN A 168 13.65 -10.02 9.37
CA GLN A 168 13.67 -10.45 10.77
C GLN A 168 13.48 -9.27 11.73
N TYR A 169 14.01 -8.10 11.40
CA TYR A 169 13.82 -6.91 12.21
C TYR A 169 12.38 -6.38 12.11
N LYS A 170 11.77 -6.39 10.91
CA LYS A 170 10.36 -6.06 10.72
C LYS A 170 9.46 -6.99 11.54
N MET A 171 9.75 -8.29 11.58
CA MET A 171 9.01 -9.25 12.41
C MET A 171 9.09 -8.93 13.92
N ILE A 172 10.27 -8.57 14.42
CA ILE A 172 10.46 -8.14 15.81
C ILE A 172 9.66 -6.86 16.10
N LEU A 173 9.74 -5.88 15.20
CA LEU A 173 9.05 -4.61 15.34
C LEU A 173 7.53 -4.78 15.34
N PHE A 174 6.99 -5.60 14.43
CA PHE A 174 5.57 -5.93 14.37
C PHE A 174 5.08 -6.51 15.70
N LYS A 175 5.77 -7.53 16.23
CA LYS A 175 5.45 -8.15 17.53
C LYS A 175 5.48 -7.11 18.65
N LYS A 176 6.48 -6.22 18.67
CA LYS A 176 6.62 -5.17 19.69
C LYS A 176 5.47 -4.15 19.64
N GLY A 177 4.98 -3.81 18.45
CA GLY A 177 3.91 -2.83 18.25
C GLY A 177 2.50 -3.33 18.59
N LEU A 178 2.30 -4.64 18.75
CA LEU A 178 0.99 -5.21 19.13
C LEU A 178 0.53 -4.75 20.52
N LYS A 179 -0.77 -4.44 20.62
CA LYS A 179 -1.46 -4.06 21.86
C LYS A 179 -1.65 -5.27 22.79
N SER A 180 -2.02 -6.42 22.24
CA SER A 180 -2.36 -7.61 23.01
C SER A 180 -1.11 -8.36 23.47
N THR A 181 -0.85 -8.35 24.78
CA THR A 181 0.25 -9.15 25.36
C THR A 181 0.08 -10.64 25.11
N LYS A 182 -1.15 -11.15 25.19
CA LYS A 182 -1.47 -12.56 24.90
C LYS A 182 -1.11 -12.94 23.47
N LEU A 183 -1.47 -12.09 22.49
CA LEU A 183 -1.12 -12.34 21.09
C LEU A 183 0.39 -12.29 20.88
N ARG A 184 1.10 -11.34 21.52
CA ARG A 184 2.57 -11.27 21.46
C ARG A 184 3.25 -12.54 21.97
N GLU A 185 2.76 -13.10 23.07
CA GLU A 185 3.28 -14.34 23.65
C GLU A 185 3.02 -15.53 22.72
N LEU A 186 1.80 -15.65 22.18
CA LEU A 186 1.45 -16.71 21.22
C LEU A 186 2.34 -16.67 19.96
N LEU A 187 2.64 -15.46 19.47
CA LEU A 187 3.53 -15.25 18.34
C LEU A 187 5.03 -15.41 18.67
N HIS A 188 5.42 -15.42 19.95
CA HIS A 188 6.80 -15.72 20.36
C HIS A 188 7.07 -17.22 20.44
N VAL A 189 6.04 -18.01 20.77
CA VAL A 189 6.18 -19.47 20.92
C VAL A 189 6.22 -20.18 19.55
N ARG A 190 5.68 -19.55 18.51
CA ARG A 190 5.72 -20.09 17.14
C ARG A 190 6.89 -19.53 16.34
N GLU A 191 7.50 -20.40 15.56
CA GLU A 191 8.45 -20.03 14.51
C GLU A 191 7.67 -19.62 13.25
N PHE A 192 8.20 -18.63 12.54
CA PHE A 192 7.65 -18.10 11.29
C PHE A 192 8.82 -17.89 10.33
N ASP A 193 8.65 -18.34 9.09
CA ASP A 193 9.71 -18.33 8.09
C ASP A 193 9.80 -16.97 7.37
N SER A 194 8.70 -16.22 7.32
CA SER A 194 8.62 -14.88 6.70
C SER A 194 7.78 -13.89 7.52
N LEU A 195 7.86 -12.60 7.14
CA LEU A 195 6.97 -11.58 7.69
C LEU A 195 5.51 -11.87 7.34
N ASP A 196 5.22 -12.29 6.12
CA ASP A 196 3.85 -12.60 5.69
C ASP A 196 3.25 -13.76 6.52
N ASP A 197 4.03 -14.82 6.76
CA ASP A 197 3.60 -15.94 7.63
C ASP A 197 3.27 -15.47 9.05
N LEU A 198 4.05 -14.52 9.56
CA LEU A 198 3.81 -13.92 10.88
C LEU A 198 2.52 -13.09 10.90
N LEU A 199 2.26 -12.29 9.86
CA LEU A 199 1.07 -11.45 9.76
C LEU A 199 -0.19 -12.31 9.66
N ASP A 200 -0.16 -13.38 8.87
CA ASP A 200 -1.27 -14.34 8.76
C ASP A 200 -1.44 -15.16 10.04
N GLY A 201 -0.35 -15.55 10.69
CA GLY A 201 -0.35 -16.15 12.01
C GLY A 201 -1.03 -15.25 13.06
N ALA A 202 -0.77 -13.94 13.01
CA ALA A 202 -1.40 -12.97 13.90
C ALA A 202 -2.90 -12.87 13.67
N ARG A 203 -3.37 -12.87 12.41
CA ARG A 203 -4.80 -12.91 12.07
C ARG A 203 -5.47 -14.17 12.60
N GLY A 204 -4.84 -15.34 12.42
CA GLY A 204 -5.38 -16.63 12.85
C GLY A 204 -5.41 -16.82 14.37
N LEU A 205 -4.49 -16.18 15.10
CA LEU A 205 -4.40 -16.26 16.56
C LEU A 205 -5.15 -15.14 17.28
N ASN A 206 -5.67 -14.15 16.53
CA ASN A 206 -6.42 -13.06 17.12
C ASN A 206 -7.68 -13.63 17.80
N PRO A 207 -7.82 -13.52 19.14
CA PRO A 207 -9.06 -13.88 19.79
C PRO A 207 -10.12 -12.95 19.20
N LYS A 208 -11.11 -13.49 18.48
CA LYS A 208 -12.31 -12.70 18.19
C LYS A 208 -12.83 -12.21 19.54
N ASP A 209 -13.14 -10.93 19.67
CA ASP A 209 -13.69 -10.29 20.88
C ASP A 209 -15.09 -10.83 21.28
N ASN A 210 -15.33 -12.13 21.15
CA ASN A 210 -16.63 -12.79 21.36
C ASN A 210 -16.79 -13.46 22.72
N ASP A 211 -15.84 -13.32 23.65
CA ASP A 211 -15.94 -13.94 24.98
C ASP A 211 -16.41 -12.99 26.10
N SER A 212 -16.92 -11.79 25.79
CA SER A 212 -17.35 -10.83 26.82
C SER A 212 -18.84 -10.83 27.21
N GLU A 213 -19.68 -11.75 26.73
CA GLU A 213 -21.10 -11.81 27.15
C GLU A 213 -21.57 -13.11 27.81
N ALA A 214 -20.70 -14.08 28.09
CA ALA A 214 -21.13 -15.37 28.62
C ALA A 214 -20.76 -15.66 30.08
N VAL A 215 -20.54 -14.66 30.96
CA VAL A 215 -20.40 -14.94 32.41
C VAL A 215 -20.90 -13.77 33.28
N LYS A 216 -22.21 -13.52 33.30
CA LYS A 216 -22.89 -12.88 34.46
C LYS A 216 -24.31 -13.42 34.64
N SER A 217 -24.43 -14.70 35.00
CA SER A 217 -25.66 -15.21 35.63
C SER A 217 -25.35 -16.39 36.56
N SER A 218 -24.71 -16.08 37.68
CA SER A 218 -24.48 -16.94 38.86
C SER A 218 -23.55 -16.14 39.79
N SER A 219 -23.81 -15.79 41.04
CA SER A 219 -24.82 -16.18 42.03
C SER A 219 -24.70 -15.23 43.22
N THR A 220 -25.81 -14.76 43.82
CA THR A 220 -25.96 -14.35 45.25
C THR A 220 -27.37 -13.81 45.51
N LYS A 221 -28.11 -14.05 46.60
CA LYS A 221 -28.11 -15.02 47.69
C LYS A 221 -29.52 -14.97 48.32
N THR A 222 -29.96 -16.13 48.76
CA THR A 222 -31.00 -16.51 49.72
C THR A 222 -31.39 -15.50 50.84
N THR A 223 -32.68 -15.57 51.19
CA THR A 223 -33.36 -15.41 52.50
C THR A 223 -33.68 -14.02 53.08
N LYS A 224 -34.98 -13.71 53.15
CA LYS A 224 -35.74 -13.69 54.42
C LYS A 224 -37.20 -14.02 54.17
#